data_AF-A0A352FRP7-F1
#
_entry.id   AF-A0A352FRP7-F1
#
_cell.length_a   1.000
_cell.length_b   1.000
_cell.length_c   1.000
_cell.angle_alpha   90.00
_cell.angle_beta   90.00
_cell.angle_gamma   90.00
#
_symmetry.space_group_name_H-M   'P 1'
#
loop_
_entity.id
_entity.type
_entity.pdbx_description
1 polymer ?
#
loop_
_entity_poly.entity_id
_entity_poly.type
_entity_poly.pdbx_seq_one_letter_code
_entity_poly.pdbx_strand_id
1 'polypeptide(L)' 'QVFEEADEALGFALADLCFNGPAEQLQLTENTQPAILVTSVAALRVMQAENFPAPNF' A
#
# COMPACT_ATOMS: atom_id res chain seq x y z
N GLN A 1 -4.64 -4.90 7.95
CA GLN A 1 -4.28 -6.17 7.28
C GLN A 1 -3.30 -6.00 6.12
N VAL A 2 -3.66 -5.41 4.97
CA VAL A 2 -2.69 -5.31 3.82
C VAL A 2 -1.43 -4.50 4.16
N PHE A 3 -1.60 -3.38 4.84
CA PHE A 3 -0.47 -2.57 5.31
C PHE A 3 0.36 -3.26 6.40
N GLU A 4 -0.27 -4.04 7.28
CA GLU A 4 0.45 -4.81 8.31
C GLU A 4 1.28 -5.94 7.68
N GLU A 5 0.70 -6.68 6.72
CA GLU A 5 1.43 -7.70 5.94
C GLU A 5 2.62 -7.08 5.20
N ALA A 6 2.46 -5.87 4.66
CA ALA A 6 3.52 -5.14 3.99
C ALA A 6 4.62 -4.67 4.95
N ASP A 7 4.25 -4.12 6.11
CA ASP A 7 5.19 -3.66 7.13
C ASP A 7 6.05 -4.83 7.64
N GLU A 8 5.46 -6.01 7.85
CA GLU A 8 6.18 -7.23 8.23
C GLU A 8 7.16 -7.69 7.13
N ALA A 9 6.74 -7.65 5.86
CA ALA A 9 7.57 -8.07 4.74
C ALA A 9 8.73 -7.10 4.44
N LEU A 10 8.51 -5.80 4.64
CA LEU A 10 9.49 -4.75 4.37
C LEU A 10 10.42 -4.47 5.55
N GLY A 11 10.01 -4.82 6.77
CA GLY A 11 10.80 -4.62 7.99
C GLY A 11 10.80 -3.18 8.53
N PHE A 12 9.87 -2.34 8.06
CA PHE A 12 9.65 -0.98 8.55
C PHE A 12 8.18 -0.61 8.46
N ALA A 13 7.77 0.42 9.21
CA ALA A 13 6.38 0.90 9.25
C ALA A 13 6.05 1.74 8.00
N LEU A 14 5.83 1.09 6.86
CA LEU A 14 5.40 1.74 5.62
C LEU A 14 4.03 2.40 5.79
N ALA A 15 3.13 1.77 6.55
CA ALA A 15 1.81 2.35 6.87
C ALA A 15 1.94 3.74 7.48
N ASP A 16 2.80 3.89 8.49
CA ASP A 16 3.01 5.17 9.17
C ASP A 16 3.62 6.21 8.21
N LEU A 17 4.59 5.79 7.39
CA LEU A 17 5.17 6.66 6.36
C LEU A 17 4.13 7.15 5.34
N CYS A 18 3.17 6.31 4.94
CA CYS A 18 2.11 6.68 3.99
C CYS A 18 1.06 7.63 4.58
N PHE A 19 0.68 7.45 5.85
CA PHE A 19 -0.44 8.19 6.45
C PHE A 19 -0.01 9.40 7.29
N ASN A 20 1.15 9.34 7.93
CA ASN A 20 1.61 10.34 8.89
C ASN A 20 3.03 10.87 8.59
N GLY A 21 3.75 10.21 7.68
CA GLY A 21 5.14 10.51 7.38
C GLY A 21 5.35 11.79 6.56
N PRO A 22 6.58 12.34 6.58
CA PRO A 22 6.92 13.52 5.80
C PRO A 22 6.91 13.20 4.29
N ALA A 23 6.34 14.12 3.52
CA ALA A 23 6.17 13.94 2.08
C ALA A 23 7.50 13.71 1.34
N GLU A 24 8.59 14.34 1.78
CA GLU A 24 9.90 14.15 1.12
C GLU A 24 10.43 12.72 1.29
N GLN A 25 10.22 12.08 2.44
CA GLN A 25 10.64 10.69 2.64
C GLN A 25 9.76 9.73 1.86
N LEU A 26 8.44 9.98 1.80
CA LEU A 26 7.53 9.16 1.01
C LEU A 26 7.84 9.23 -0.49
N GLN A 27 8.37 10.35 -0.98
CA GLN A 27 8.76 10.57 -2.38
C GLN A 27 10.09 9.94 -2.79
N LEU A 28 10.85 9.39 -1.84
CA LEU A 28 12.04 8.61 -2.17
C LEU A 28 11.61 7.33 -2.90
N THR A 29 12.26 7.02 -4.01
CA THR A 29 11.92 5.86 -4.86
C THR A 29 11.80 4.56 -4.06
N GLU A 30 12.67 4.36 -3.06
CA GLU A 30 12.67 3.19 -2.18
C GLU A 30 11.38 3.05 -1.35
N ASN A 31 10.72 4.16 -1.05
CA ASN A 31 9.47 4.21 -0.28
C ASN A 31 8.25 4.35 -1.19
N THR A 32 8.33 5.18 -2.23
CA THR A 32 7.22 5.45 -3.13
C THR A 32 6.77 4.20 -3.88
N GLN A 33 7.72 3.38 -4.35
CA GLN A 33 7.38 2.15 -5.08
C GLN A 33 6.58 1.15 -4.23
N PRO A 34 7.05 0.73 -3.05
CA PRO A 34 6.26 -0.16 -2.19
C PRO A 34 4.97 0.51 -1.71
N ALA A 35 4.98 1.82 -1.40
CA ALA A 35 3.76 2.55 -1.02
C ALA A 35 2.66 2.45 -2.09
N ILE A 36 3.01 2.68 -3.36
CA ILE A 36 2.06 2.57 -4.49
C ILE A 36 1.53 1.15 -4.61
N LEU A 37 2.41 0.14 -4.55
CA LEU A 37 2.01 -1.26 -4.68
C LEU A 37 1.06 -1.68 -3.56
N VAL A 38 1.42 -1.42 -2.31
CA VAL A 38 0.65 -1.79 -1.12
C VAL A 38 -0.71 -1.10 -1.13
N THR A 39 -0.74 0.18 -1.46
CA THR A 39 -2.01 0.94 -1.59
C THR A 39 -2.89 0.36 -2.70
N SER A 40 -2.30 0.02 -3.85
CA SER A 40 -3.04 -0.57 -4.97
C SER A 40 -3.63 -1.94 -4.63
N VAL A 41 -2.87 -2.78 -3.93
CA VAL A 41 -3.36 -4.09 -3.45
C VAL A 41 -4.42 -3.92 -2.37
N ALA A 42 -4.27 -2.95 -1.47
CA ALA A 42 -5.27 -2.65 -0.45
C ALA A 42 -6.61 -2.25 -1.10
N ALA A 43 -6.57 -1.36 -2.08
CA ALA A 43 -7.75 -0.98 -2.87
C ALA A 43 -8.37 -2.20 -3.57
N LEU A 44 -7.55 -3.03 -4.23
CA LEU A 44 -8.02 -4.25 -4.90
C LEU A 44 -8.73 -5.21 -3.94
N ARG A 45 -8.18 -5.48 -2.75
CA ARG A 45 -8.80 -6.40 -1.78
C ARG A 45 -10.14 -5.86 -1.28
N VAL A 46 -10.26 -4.56 -1.06
CA VAL A 46 -11.55 -3.92 -0.71
C VAL A 46 -12.54 -4.06 -1.85
N MET A 47 -12.14 -3.79 -3.09
CA MET A 47 -13.01 -3.96 -4.26
C MET A 47 -13.51 -5.40 -4.40
N GLN A 48 -12.64 -6.39 -4.18
CA GLN A 48 -13.01 -7.81 -4.19
C GLN A 48 -14.01 -8.15 -3.07
N ALA A 49 -13.82 -7.62 -1.86
CA ALA A 49 -14.73 -7.84 -0.74
C ALA A 49 -16.12 -7.20 -0.96
N GLU A 50 -16.16 -6.06 -1.65
CA GLU A 50 -17.39 -5.34 -2.02
C GLU A 50 -18.02 -5.86 -3.35
N ASN A 51 -17.59 -7.02 -3.84
CA ASN A 51 -18.08 -7.66 -5.08
C ASN A 51 -18.02 -6.76 -6.33
N PHE A 52 -17.00 -5.90 -6.43
CA PHE A 52 -16.75 -5.17 -7.68
C PHE A 52 -16.44 -6.16 -8.81
N PRO A 53 -16.81 -5.83 -10.06
CA PRO A 53 -16.49 -6.67 -11.20
C PRO A 53 -14.98 -6.86 -11.31
N ALA A 54 -14.55 -8.11 -11.53
CA ALA A 54 -13.16 -8.40 -11.82
C ALA A 54 -12.72 -7.58 -13.04
N PRO A 55 -11.50 -7.04 -13.04
CA PRO A 55 -11.02 -6.28 -14.17
C PRO A 55 -11.00 -7.14 -15.45
N ASN A 56 -11.38 -6.53 -16.56
CA ASN A 56 -11.33 -7.12 -17.90
C ASN A 56 -10.10 -6.59 -18.64
N PHE A 57 -8.91 -7.04 -18.22
CA PHE A 57 -7.66 -6.78 -18.91
C PHE A 57 -7.03 -8.09 -19.42
#